data_AF-A0AAT9GWX6-F1
#
_entry.id   AF-A0AAT9GWX6-F1
#
_cell.length_a   1.000
_cell.length_b   1.000
_cell.length_c   1.000
_cell.angle_alpha   90.00
_cell.angle_beta   90.00
_cell.angle_gamma   90.00
#
_symmetry.space_group_name_H-M   'P 1'
#
loop_
_entity.id
_entity.type
_entity.pdbx_description
1 polymer ?
#
loop_
_entity_poly.entity_id
_entity_poly.type
_entity_poly.pdbx_seq_one_letter_code
_entity_poly.pdbx_strand_id
1 'polypeptide(L)'
;MNNKFSKEPKHCINKPLQLNSVSKSENTAYNILVQGIDKTVKFVPKEEINFQNILNNGAENGATATVAGGYAGILTGFSPYEKSIGFITHNEDYLKSAELNLSNGSFSIGARATNNSCQLNYNYGTLEIQLIHENFMSRIEFQRPMSHSTFTFPSRAEAGSYTVAMTSDLAIDNPTSTSLSPNTLNSKYPYAVNGFRVHCPSISTGALIYEKMSTGWLEISASIVYDPQ
;
A
#
# COMPACT_ATOMS: atom_id res chain seq x y z
N MET A 1 -44.08 19.68 -6.41
CA MET A 1 -44.08 18.27 -5.98
C MET A 1 -43.60 18.23 -4.53
N ASN A 2 -44.45 17.78 -3.61
CA ASN A 2 -44.19 17.74 -2.16
C ASN A 2 -43.41 16.48 -1.79
N ASN A 3 -42.17 16.62 -1.32
CA ASN A 3 -41.43 15.53 -0.69
C ASN A 3 -41.68 15.54 0.83
N LYS A 4 -42.48 14.57 1.29
CA LYS A 4 -42.60 14.20 2.70
C LYS A 4 -41.37 13.37 3.08
N PHE A 5 -40.50 13.90 3.92
CA PHE A 5 -39.61 13.09 4.76
C PHE A 5 -40.09 13.17 6.20
N SER A 6 -40.41 12.02 6.77
CA SER A 6 -40.56 11.87 8.22
C SER A 6 -40.45 10.39 8.58
N LYS A 7 -39.35 10.04 9.24
CA LYS A 7 -39.42 9.54 10.62
C LYS A 7 -38.02 9.49 11.21
N GLU A 8 -37.68 10.49 12.02
CA GLU A 8 -36.60 10.33 12.99
C GLU A 8 -37.03 9.27 14.03
N PRO A 9 -36.14 8.38 14.47
CA PRO A 9 -36.41 7.50 15.59
C PRO A 9 -36.48 8.35 16.87
N LYS A 10 -37.71 8.62 17.32
CA LYS A 10 -38.01 9.38 18.53
C LYS A 10 -37.72 8.52 19.77
N HIS A 11 -36.48 8.50 20.24
CA HIS A 11 -36.18 7.95 21.57
C HIS A 11 -36.61 8.96 22.64
N CYS A 12 -37.86 8.84 23.10
CA CYS A 12 -38.35 9.57 24.26
C CYS A 12 -38.01 8.82 25.55
N ILE A 13 -37.19 9.44 26.41
CA ILE A 13 -37.09 9.05 27.82
C ILE A 13 -38.32 9.64 28.52
N ASN A 14 -39.32 8.80 28.81
CA ASN A 14 -40.65 9.22 29.29
C ASN A 14 -40.71 9.70 30.75
N LYS A 15 -39.59 10.09 31.37
CA LYS A 15 -39.57 10.63 32.74
C LYS A 15 -38.71 11.90 32.81
N PRO A 16 -39.17 12.96 33.49
CA PRO A 16 -38.37 14.16 33.70
C PRO A 16 -37.13 13.80 34.53
N LEU A 17 -35.94 13.92 33.94
CA LEU A 17 -34.66 13.61 34.58
C LEU A 17 -34.24 14.81 35.45
N GLN A 18 -34.59 14.78 36.74
CA GLN A 18 -34.14 15.78 37.71
C GLN A 18 -32.84 15.32 38.39
N LEU A 19 -31.81 16.18 38.39
CA LEU A 19 -30.48 15.88 38.93
C LEU A 19 -30.45 15.59 40.44
N ASN A 20 -31.49 15.98 41.17
CA ASN A 20 -31.54 15.90 42.64
C ASN A 20 -32.33 14.68 43.15
N SER A 21 -32.89 13.86 42.24
CA SER A 21 -33.77 12.75 42.60
C SER A 21 -33.22 11.38 42.22
N VAL A 22 -31.98 11.27 41.77
CA VAL A 22 -31.36 9.98 41.49
C VAL A 22 -30.59 9.55 42.72
N SER A 23 -31.14 8.59 43.45
CA SER A 23 -30.48 7.95 44.58
C SER A 23 -29.08 7.49 44.14
N LYS A 24 -28.04 7.89 44.88
CA LYS A 24 -26.69 7.37 44.70
C LYS A 24 -26.79 5.84 44.74
N SER A 25 -26.35 5.16 43.68
CA SER A 25 -26.21 3.70 43.71
C SER A 25 -25.30 3.32 44.88
N GLU A 26 -25.72 2.34 45.68
CA GLU A 26 -24.91 1.81 46.78
C GLU A 26 -23.59 1.18 46.27
N ASN A 27 -23.57 0.80 44.99
CA ASN A 27 -22.38 0.29 44.31
C ASN A 27 -21.69 1.41 43.53
N THR A 28 -20.71 2.07 44.14
CA THR A 28 -19.98 3.20 43.55
C THR A 28 -18.95 2.79 42.50
N ALA A 29 -18.70 1.50 42.30
CA ALA A 29 -17.58 1.02 41.49
C ALA A 29 -17.81 1.11 39.96
N TYR A 30 -19.03 1.40 39.49
CA TYR A 30 -19.37 1.25 38.07
C TYR A 30 -20.31 2.35 37.50
N ASN A 31 -20.31 3.56 38.08
CA ASN A 31 -21.11 4.65 37.51
C ASN A 31 -20.26 5.48 36.54
N ILE A 32 -20.80 5.78 35.36
CA ILE A 32 -20.17 6.66 34.36
C ILE A 32 -20.93 8.00 34.35
N LEU A 33 -20.18 9.10 34.23
CA LEU A 33 -20.73 10.43 34.04
C LEU A 33 -20.99 10.64 32.55
N VAL A 34 -22.25 10.90 32.18
CA VAL A 34 -22.67 11.15 30.79
C VAL A 34 -23.28 12.55 30.70
N GLN A 35 -22.88 13.34 29.71
CA GLN A 35 -23.49 14.65 29.45
C GLN A 35 -24.65 14.50 28.45
N GLY A 36 -25.86 14.88 28.87
CA GLY A 36 -27.04 14.90 28.01
C GLY A 36 -27.02 16.02 26.98
N ILE A 37 -27.93 15.96 26.00
CA ILE A 37 -28.11 17.01 24.97
C ILE A 37 -28.46 18.39 25.56
N ASP A 38 -29.01 18.39 26.77
CA ASP A 38 -29.32 19.56 27.59
C ASP A 38 -28.09 20.11 28.33
N LYS A 39 -26.91 19.57 28.05
CA LYS A 39 -25.62 19.85 28.71
C LYS A 39 -25.57 19.45 30.19
N THR A 40 -26.59 18.77 30.72
CA THR A 40 -26.58 18.30 32.11
C THR A 40 -25.78 17.01 32.25
N VAL A 41 -24.98 16.92 33.30
CA VAL A 41 -24.16 15.73 33.60
C VAL A 41 -24.97 14.78 34.49
N LYS A 42 -25.06 13.51 34.10
CA LYS A 42 -25.86 12.47 34.76
C LYS A 42 -24.98 11.29 35.14
N PHE A 43 -25.31 10.61 36.23
CA PHE A 43 -24.76 9.29 36.53
C PHE A 43 -25.63 8.22 35.85
N VAL A 44 -24.98 7.34 35.10
CA VAL A 44 -25.64 6.19 34.50
C VAL A 44 -24.93 4.93 35.00
N PRO A 45 -25.66 3.96 35.59
CA PRO A 45 -25.09 2.66 35.92
C PRO A 45 -24.52 1.99 34.66
N LYS A 46 -23.36 1.34 34.78
CA LYS A 46 -22.73 0.64 33.66
C LYS A 46 -23.67 -0.38 33.00
N GLU A 47 -24.59 -0.97 33.76
CA GLU A 47 -25.58 -1.94 33.27
C GLU A 47 -26.67 -1.29 32.42
N GLU A 48 -26.99 -0.01 32.65
CA GLU A 48 -27.93 0.78 31.83
C GLU A 48 -27.27 1.35 30.58
N ILE A 49 -25.95 1.49 30.59
CA ILE A 49 -25.17 1.74 29.38
C ILE A 49 -25.12 0.42 28.61
N ASN A 50 -26.16 0.17 27.84
CA ASN A 50 -26.12 -0.86 26.84
C ASN A 50 -25.12 -0.42 25.76
N PHE A 51 -23.83 -0.73 25.95
CA PHE A 51 -22.81 -0.57 24.93
C PHE A 51 -23.17 -1.38 23.67
N GLN A 52 -24.06 -2.37 23.79
CA GLN A 52 -24.63 -3.00 22.60
C GLN A 52 -25.39 -1.99 21.74
N ASN A 53 -26.01 -0.93 22.27
CA ASN A 53 -26.58 0.14 21.45
C ASN A 53 -25.51 1.06 20.84
N ILE A 54 -24.34 1.23 21.46
CA ILE A 54 -23.20 1.92 20.83
C ILE A 54 -22.48 0.99 19.83
N LEU A 55 -22.66 -0.33 19.92
CA LEU A 55 -22.21 -1.30 18.92
C LEU A 55 -23.25 -1.55 17.83
N ASN A 56 -24.54 -1.39 18.14
CA ASN A 56 -25.68 -1.53 17.22
C ASN A 56 -25.95 -0.19 16.49
N ASN A 57 -25.64 0.96 17.13
CA ASN A 57 -25.69 2.31 16.52
C ASN A 57 -24.29 2.89 16.26
N GLY A 58 -23.23 2.22 16.70
CA GLY A 58 -21.87 2.55 16.27
C GLY A 58 -21.78 2.08 14.86
N ALA A 59 -22.00 3.02 13.94
CA ALA A 59 -22.02 2.80 12.51
C ALA A 59 -22.67 1.46 12.13
N GLU A 60 -24.00 1.44 11.91
CA GLU A 60 -24.63 0.38 11.11
C GLU A 60 -23.63 -0.08 10.05
N ASN A 61 -23.27 -1.37 10.00
CA ASN A 61 -22.30 -1.94 9.07
C ASN A 61 -22.12 -1.06 7.81
N GLY A 62 -21.08 -0.21 7.79
CA GLY A 62 -20.88 0.79 6.74
C GLY A 62 -21.55 2.15 6.96
N ALA A 63 -21.37 2.82 8.11
CA ALA A 63 -21.67 4.25 8.19
C ALA A 63 -20.78 5.01 7.22
N THR A 64 -21.37 5.35 6.08
CA THR A 64 -20.80 6.21 5.07
C THR A 64 -21.22 7.64 5.40
N ALA A 65 -20.24 8.50 5.67
CA ALA A 65 -20.48 9.93 5.58
C ALA A 65 -20.43 10.30 4.09
N THR A 66 -21.59 10.65 3.53
CA THR A 66 -21.64 11.28 2.21
C THR A 66 -21.03 12.67 2.34
N VAL A 67 -19.86 12.87 1.75
CA VAL A 67 -19.22 14.17 1.59
C VAL A 67 -19.48 14.62 0.16
N ALA A 68 -19.65 15.93 -0.09
CA ALA A 68 -19.93 16.40 -1.45
C ALA A 68 -18.85 15.90 -2.44
N GLY A 69 -19.23 15.08 -3.43
CA GLY A 69 -18.29 14.47 -4.38
C GLY A 69 -17.72 13.09 -4.00
N GLY A 70 -18.14 12.46 -2.89
CA GLY A 70 -17.66 11.14 -2.51
C GLY A 70 -18.21 10.54 -1.20
N TYR A 71 -17.71 9.36 -0.84
CA TYR A 71 -18.06 8.65 0.38
C TYR A 71 -16.81 8.43 1.22
N ALA A 72 -16.90 8.64 2.52
CA ALA A 72 -15.89 8.21 3.48
C ALA A 72 -16.57 7.32 4.52
N GLY A 73 -16.00 6.15 4.81
CA GLY A 73 -16.62 5.20 5.73
C GLY A 73 -15.61 4.42 6.54
N ILE A 74 -16.05 3.97 7.72
CA ILE A 74 -15.39 2.92 8.48
C ILE A 74 -16.06 1.61 8.06
N LEU A 75 -15.30 0.72 7.43
CA LEU A 75 -15.73 -0.61 7.10
C LEU A 75 -15.36 -1.55 8.25
N THR A 76 -16.35 -2.12 8.92
CA THR A 76 -16.15 -3.22 9.85
C THR A 76 -16.82 -4.46 9.27
N GLY A 77 -16.03 -5.45 8.87
CA GLY A 77 -16.53 -6.73 8.40
C GLY A 77 -16.39 -7.76 9.52
N PHE A 78 -17.51 -8.24 10.05
CA PHE A 78 -17.54 -9.38 10.96
C PHE A 78 -18.25 -10.55 10.27
N SER A 79 -17.49 -11.29 9.47
CA SER A 79 -17.88 -12.63 9.02
C SER A 79 -17.34 -13.66 10.02
N PRO A 80 -18.00 -14.82 10.21
CA PRO A 80 -17.43 -15.91 11.03
C PRO A 80 -16.04 -16.35 10.55
N TYR A 81 -15.67 -16.04 9.30
CA TYR A 81 -14.38 -16.39 8.72
C TYR A 81 -13.42 -15.21 8.52
N GLU A 82 -13.92 -13.97 8.57
CA GLU A 82 -13.11 -12.78 8.31
C GLU A 82 -13.46 -11.64 9.27
N LYS A 83 -12.45 -11.18 10.01
CA LYS A 83 -12.55 -9.98 10.84
C LYS A 83 -11.73 -8.89 10.17
N SER A 84 -12.41 -7.85 9.70
CA SER A 84 -11.78 -6.70 9.08
C SER A 84 -12.20 -5.38 9.72
N ILE A 85 -11.27 -4.44 9.76
CA ILE A 85 -11.51 -3.04 10.07
C ILE A 85 -10.75 -2.20 9.05
N GLY A 86 -11.40 -1.21 8.47
CA GLY A 86 -10.78 -0.36 7.48
C GLY A 86 -11.40 1.02 7.38
N PHE A 87 -10.64 1.95 6.82
CA PHE A 87 -11.07 3.27 6.44
C PHE A 87 -10.97 3.36 4.93
N ILE A 88 -12.08 3.68 4.28
CA ILE A 88 -12.12 3.77 2.83
C ILE A 88 -12.79 5.08 2.43
N THR A 89 -12.18 5.74 1.45
CA THR A 89 -12.81 6.86 0.74
C THR A 89 -13.03 6.49 -0.72
N HIS A 90 -14.15 6.93 -1.30
CA HIS A 90 -14.50 6.73 -2.70
C HIS A 90 -14.96 8.05 -3.32
N ASN A 91 -14.77 8.22 -4.63
CA ASN A 91 -15.55 9.19 -5.40
C ASN A 91 -16.95 8.62 -5.72
N GLU A 92 -17.87 9.47 -6.20
CA GLU A 92 -19.26 9.10 -6.50
C GLU A 92 -19.40 7.91 -7.46
N ASP A 93 -18.47 7.78 -8.41
CA ASP A 93 -18.49 6.72 -9.43
C ASP A 93 -17.77 5.43 -9.00
N TYR A 94 -17.23 5.36 -7.77
CA TYR A 94 -16.38 4.26 -7.27
C TYR A 94 -15.14 3.97 -8.13
N LEU A 95 -14.80 4.90 -9.01
CA LEU A 95 -13.66 4.81 -9.91
C LEU A 95 -12.35 5.16 -9.24
N LYS A 96 -12.38 5.86 -8.10
CA LYS A 96 -11.20 6.23 -7.32
C LYS A 96 -11.44 5.99 -5.85
N SER A 97 -10.48 5.37 -5.18
CA SER A 97 -10.52 5.15 -3.73
C SER A 97 -9.16 5.31 -3.07
N ALA A 98 -9.18 5.60 -1.78
CA ALA A 98 -8.03 5.43 -0.90
C ALA A 98 -8.46 4.58 0.29
N GLU A 99 -7.59 3.67 0.73
CA GLU A 99 -7.92 2.68 1.74
C GLU A 99 -6.79 2.48 2.75
N LEU A 100 -7.19 2.18 3.99
CA LEU A 100 -6.36 1.63 5.04
C LEU A 100 -7.16 0.49 5.68
N ASN A 101 -6.77 -0.76 5.44
CA ASN A 101 -7.50 -1.94 5.88
C ASN A 101 -6.62 -2.87 6.70
N LEU A 102 -7.24 -3.51 7.69
CA LEU A 102 -6.70 -4.61 8.48
C LEU A 102 -7.69 -5.77 8.38
N SER A 103 -7.25 -6.96 7.98
CA SER A 103 -8.12 -8.13 7.88
C SER A 103 -7.35 -9.42 8.11
N ASN A 104 -7.77 -10.27 9.04
CA ASN A 104 -7.21 -11.63 9.24
C ASN A 104 -5.66 -11.71 9.25
N GLY A 105 -5.00 -10.78 9.94
CA GLY A 105 -3.53 -10.74 9.99
C GLY A 105 -2.85 -10.10 8.78
N SER A 106 -3.64 -9.56 7.87
CA SER A 106 -3.22 -8.77 6.71
C SER A 106 -3.45 -7.28 6.96
N PHE A 107 -2.60 -6.47 6.36
CA PHE A 107 -2.67 -5.01 6.39
C PHE A 107 -2.54 -4.51 4.96
N SER A 108 -3.39 -3.58 4.54
CA SER A 108 -3.22 -2.88 3.27
C SER A 108 -3.41 -1.38 3.45
N ILE A 109 -2.58 -0.60 2.75
CA ILE A 109 -2.78 0.83 2.55
C ILE A 109 -2.54 1.15 1.09
N GLY A 110 -3.41 1.94 0.49
CA GLY A 110 -3.22 2.28 -0.91
C GLY A 110 -4.29 3.19 -1.49
N ALA A 111 -4.11 3.48 -2.76
CA ALA A 111 -5.07 4.19 -3.57
C ALA A 111 -5.33 3.40 -4.86
N ARG A 112 -6.58 3.45 -5.31
CA ARG A 112 -7.04 2.84 -6.54
C ARG A 112 -7.72 3.88 -7.41
N ALA A 113 -7.56 3.74 -8.71
CA ALA A 113 -8.33 4.33 -9.77
C ALA A 113 -8.76 3.18 -10.71
N THR A 114 -9.73 3.40 -11.62
CA THR A 114 -10.30 2.37 -12.51
C THR A 114 -9.28 1.40 -13.07
N ASN A 115 -8.16 1.93 -13.55
CA ASN A 115 -7.08 1.18 -14.19
C ASN A 115 -5.74 1.29 -13.44
N ASN A 116 -5.66 2.05 -12.36
CA ASN A 116 -4.39 2.33 -11.70
C ASN A 116 -4.48 2.01 -10.22
N SER A 117 -3.46 1.43 -9.61
CA SER A 117 -3.41 1.35 -8.15
C SER A 117 -2.00 1.44 -7.63
N CYS A 118 -1.87 1.94 -6.41
CA CYS A 118 -0.64 1.90 -5.64
C CYS A 118 -1.00 1.35 -4.27
N GLN A 119 -0.45 0.21 -3.89
CA GLN A 119 -0.78 -0.48 -2.64
C GLN A 119 0.48 -0.98 -1.94
N LEU A 120 0.51 -0.82 -0.62
CA LEU A 120 1.40 -1.54 0.29
C LEU A 120 0.55 -2.59 0.99
N ASN A 121 0.87 -3.86 0.77
CA ASN A 121 0.12 -5.01 1.27
C ASN A 121 1.05 -5.87 2.13
N TYR A 122 0.60 -6.23 3.32
CA TYR A 122 1.15 -7.33 4.11
C TYR A 122 0.11 -8.43 4.18
N ASN A 123 0.46 -9.64 3.73
CA ASN A 123 -0.46 -10.77 3.69
C ASN A 123 0.26 -12.06 4.07
N TYR A 124 -0.16 -12.70 5.17
CA TYR A 124 0.38 -14.00 5.65
C TYR A 124 1.93 -14.12 5.64
N GLY A 125 2.63 -13.05 6.03
CA GLY A 125 4.10 -13.04 6.12
C GLY A 125 4.82 -12.56 4.87
N THR A 126 4.09 -12.14 3.83
CA THR A 126 4.65 -11.49 2.64
C THR A 126 4.35 -10.00 2.69
N LEU A 127 5.37 -9.18 2.51
CA LEU A 127 5.23 -7.73 2.29
C LEU A 127 5.37 -7.43 0.80
N GLU A 128 4.43 -6.66 0.25
CA GLU A 128 4.34 -6.31 -1.16
C GLU A 128 4.11 -4.81 -1.33
N ILE A 129 4.87 -4.18 -2.24
CA ILE A 129 4.57 -2.86 -2.80
C ILE A 129 4.19 -3.06 -4.25
N GLN A 130 2.98 -2.64 -4.62
CA GLN A 130 2.40 -2.88 -5.93
C GLN A 130 1.98 -1.58 -6.59
N LEU A 131 2.35 -1.43 -7.86
CA LEU A 131 1.89 -0.38 -8.76
C LEU A 131 1.23 -1.05 -9.96
N ILE A 132 -0.05 -0.76 -10.19
CA ILE A 132 -0.81 -1.22 -11.35
C ILE A 132 -1.09 -0.01 -12.24
N HIS A 133 -0.87 -0.15 -13.54
CA HIS A 133 -1.28 0.79 -14.56
C HIS A 133 -1.81 0.02 -15.77
N GLU A 134 -3.12 0.11 -16.01
CA GLU A 134 -3.83 -0.67 -17.01
C GLU A 134 -3.60 -2.18 -16.83
N ASN A 135 -2.88 -2.81 -17.76
CA ASN A 135 -2.55 -4.23 -17.73
C ASN A 135 -1.13 -4.51 -17.22
N PHE A 136 -0.40 -3.48 -16.78
CA PHE A 136 0.96 -3.59 -16.29
C PHE A 136 0.98 -3.55 -14.77
N MET A 137 1.74 -4.46 -14.17
CA MET A 137 1.97 -4.54 -12.74
C MET A 137 3.46 -4.51 -12.46
N SER A 138 3.89 -3.52 -11.67
CA SER A 138 5.23 -3.49 -11.06
C SER A 138 5.11 -3.84 -9.59
N ARG A 139 5.92 -4.80 -9.13
CA ARG A 139 5.82 -5.35 -7.78
C ARG A 139 7.20 -5.50 -7.15
N ILE A 140 7.34 -5.04 -5.90
CA ILE A 140 8.44 -5.41 -5.02
C ILE A 140 7.86 -6.34 -3.96
N GLU A 141 8.37 -7.56 -3.87
CA GLU A 141 7.85 -8.62 -3.00
C GLU A 141 8.94 -9.15 -2.08
N PHE A 142 8.66 -9.20 -0.79
CA PHE A 142 9.50 -9.84 0.23
C PHE A 142 8.85 -11.16 0.64
N GLN A 143 9.26 -12.25 0.02
CA GLN A 143 8.75 -13.59 0.34
C GLN A 143 9.38 -14.09 1.63
N ARG A 144 8.58 -14.25 2.69
CA ARG A 144 8.92 -14.94 3.95
C ARG A 144 10.40 -14.79 4.35
N PRO A 145 10.81 -13.62 4.86
CA PRO A 145 12.20 -13.42 5.25
C PRO A 145 12.63 -14.48 6.27
N MET A 146 13.59 -15.32 5.89
CA MET A 146 14.14 -16.41 6.71
C MET A 146 15.17 -15.90 7.73
N SER A 147 15.63 -14.66 7.56
CA SER A 147 16.58 -13.94 8.42
C SER A 147 16.34 -12.42 8.26
N HIS A 148 17.02 -11.61 9.08
CA HIS A 148 16.99 -10.16 8.89
C HIS A 148 17.57 -9.78 7.54
N SER A 149 16.74 -9.22 6.67
CA SER A 149 17.15 -8.63 5.39
C SER A 149 17.05 -7.12 5.50
N THR A 150 18.17 -6.43 5.32
CA THR A 150 18.21 -4.96 5.28
C THR A 150 18.48 -4.52 3.85
N PHE A 151 17.56 -3.75 3.27
CA PHE A 151 17.77 -3.05 2.01
C PHE A 151 18.17 -1.62 2.32
N THR A 152 19.42 -1.29 2.10
CA THR A 152 19.95 0.07 2.29
C THR A 152 20.14 0.73 0.93
N PHE A 153 19.49 1.86 0.71
CA PHE A 153 19.78 2.72 -0.43
C PHE A 153 21.01 3.58 -0.12
N PRO A 154 21.92 3.81 -1.08
CA PRO A 154 23.08 4.68 -0.87
C PRO A 154 22.63 6.12 -0.57
N SER A 155 23.48 6.87 0.14
CA SER A 155 23.25 8.29 0.40
C SER A 155 23.19 9.08 -0.90
N ARG A 156 22.20 9.98 -1.01
CA ARG A 156 21.86 10.80 -2.19
C ARG A 156 23.11 11.40 -2.87
N ALA A 157 23.29 11.15 -4.17
CA ALA A 157 24.16 11.98 -4.99
C ALA A 157 23.55 13.40 -5.05
N GLU A 158 24.34 14.44 -4.80
CA GLU A 158 23.88 15.81 -4.48
C GLU A 158 22.91 16.43 -5.50
N ALA A 159 22.79 15.88 -6.71
CA ALA A 159 21.63 16.04 -7.58
C ALA A 159 21.46 14.79 -8.46
N GLY A 160 20.43 13.98 -8.21
CA GLY A 160 20.12 12.83 -9.05
C GLY A 160 18.94 11.99 -8.58
N SER A 161 18.39 11.21 -9.50
CA SER A 161 17.44 10.12 -9.24
C SER A 161 18.18 8.78 -9.21
N TYR A 162 17.80 7.88 -8.32
CA TYR A 162 18.20 6.48 -8.41
C TYR A 162 17.26 5.75 -9.36
N THR A 163 17.83 5.05 -10.34
CA THR A 163 17.10 4.14 -11.22
C THR A 163 17.39 2.72 -10.77
N VAL A 164 16.35 1.94 -10.49
CA VAL A 164 16.49 0.49 -10.34
C VAL A 164 16.76 -0.07 -11.73
N ALA A 165 17.92 -0.71 -11.90
CA ALA A 165 18.33 -1.30 -13.16
C ALA A 165 18.31 -2.83 -13.03
N MET A 166 17.93 -3.52 -14.09
CA MET A 166 18.05 -4.97 -14.18
C MET A 166 19.53 -5.35 -14.33
N THR A 167 19.88 -6.61 -14.04
CA THR A 167 21.23 -7.12 -14.35
C THR A 167 21.55 -7.05 -15.84
N SER A 168 20.54 -7.07 -16.71
CA SER A 168 20.68 -6.82 -18.14
C SER A 168 21.02 -5.37 -18.49
N ASP A 169 20.88 -4.42 -17.57
CA ASP A 169 21.30 -3.04 -17.76
C ASP A 169 22.78 -2.85 -17.35
N LEU A 170 23.36 -3.85 -16.68
CA LEU A 170 24.79 -3.89 -16.39
C LEU A 170 25.55 -4.41 -17.60
N ALA A 171 26.79 -3.94 -17.76
CA ALA A 171 27.70 -4.54 -18.71
C ALA A 171 28.05 -5.97 -18.28
N ILE A 172 28.14 -6.90 -19.23
CA ILE A 172 28.42 -8.32 -18.95
C ILE A 172 29.79 -8.69 -19.50
N ASP A 173 30.60 -9.37 -18.67
CA ASP A 173 31.86 -9.95 -19.11
C ASP A 173 31.63 -11.24 -19.91
N ASN A 174 32.28 -11.33 -21.06
CA ASN A 174 32.32 -12.49 -21.92
C ASN A 174 33.76 -13.01 -21.97
N PRO A 175 34.01 -14.24 -21.51
CA PRO A 175 35.36 -14.78 -21.38
C PRO A 175 35.98 -15.23 -22.72
N THR A 176 35.35 -14.89 -23.85
CA THR A 176 35.88 -15.22 -25.19
C THR A 176 37.27 -14.66 -25.37
N SER A 177 38.13 -15.44 -26.04
CA SER A 177 39.47 -15.02 -26.45
C SER A 177 39.54 -14.54 -27.89
N THR A 178 38.41 -14.60 -28.62
CA THR A 178 38.30 -14.13 -30.00
C THR A 178 37.19 -13.08 -30.14
N SER A 179 37.35 -12.18 -31.13
CA SER A 179 36.33 -11.20 -31.50
C SER A 179 35.00 -11.90 -31.84
N LEU A 180 33.90 -11.27 -31.44
CA LEU A 180 32.55 -11.79 -31.63
C LEU A 180 31.92 -11.14 -32.85
N SER A 181 31.34 -11.97 -33.71
CA SER A 181 30.55 -11.46 -34.83
C SER A 181 29.22 -10.85 -34.35
N PRO A 182 28.61 -9.93 -35.12
CA PRO A 182 27.26 -9.43 -34.83
C PRO A 182 26.22 -10.54 -34.68
N ASN A 183 26.31 -11.63 -35.46
CA ASN A 183 25.40 -12.77 -35.36
C ASN A 183 25.57 -13.51 -34.02
N THR A 184 26.81 -13.71 -33.58
CA THR A 184 27.11 -14.31 -32.27
C THR A 184 26.57 -13.44 -31.14
N LEU A 185 26.78 -12.12 -31.22
CA LEU A 185 26.29 -11.17 -30.22
C LEU A 185 24.76 -11.17 -30.16
N ASN A 186 24.06 -11.12 -31.30
CA ASN A 186 22.59 -11.16 -31.34
C ASN A 186 22.02 -12.49 -30.82
N SER A 187 22.71 -13.61 -31.09
CA SER A 187 22.26 -14.92 -30.62
C SER A 187 22.52 -15.12 -29.13
N LYS A 188 23.64 -14.62 -28.59
CA LYS A 188 24.02 -14.77 -27.18
C LYS A 188 23.33 -13.75 -26.27
N TYR A 189 23.02 -12.57 -26.80
CA TYR A 189 22.39 -11.46 -26.09
C TYR A 189 21.12 -10.98 -26.81
N PRO A 190 20.09 -11.84 -26.96
CA PRO A 190 18.90 -11.52 -27.75
C PRO A 190 18.04 -10.40 -27.16
N TYR A 191 18.19 -10.11 -25.86
CA TYR A 191 17.47 -9.07 -25.14
C TYR A 191 18.31 -7.81 -24.90
N ALA A 192 19.48 -7.68 -25.55
CA ALA A 192 20.31 -6.49 -25.45
C ALA A 192 19.55 -5.26 -25.94
N VAL A 193 19.35 -4.30 -25.04
CA VAL A 193 18.77 -2.97 -25.34
C VAL A 193 19.87 -2.00 -25.77
N ASN A 194 19.51 -0.89 -26.41
CA ASN A 194 20.49 0.14 -26.78
C ASN A 194 21.29 0.60 -25.55
N GLY A 195 22.61 0.65 -25.66
CA GLY A 195 23.53 0.96 -24.56
C GLY A 195 23.99 -0.26 -23.76
N PHE A 196 23.42 -1.45 -23.97
CA PHE A 196 23.92 -2.69 -23.36
C PHE A 196 25.35 -2.97 -23.81
N ARG A 197 26.23 -3.29 -22.86
CA ARG A 197 27.66 -3.51 -23.11
C ARG A 197 28.08 -4.94 -22.81
N VAL A 198 28.90 -5.50 -23.70
CA VAL A 198 29.59 -6.78 -23.49
C VAL A 198 31.09 -6.50 -23.45
N HIS A 199 31.74 -6.81 -22.35
CA HIS A 199 33.19 -6.68 -22.20
C HIS A 199 33.86 -8.00 -22.52
N CYS A 200 34.86 -8.00 -23.40
CA CYS A 200 35.63 -9.17 -23.77
C CYS A 200 37.11 -8.94 -23.38
N PRO A 201 37.46 -9.05 -22.08
CA PRO A 201 38.80 -8.71 -21.60
C PRO A 201 39.88 -9.69 -22.06
N SER A 202 39.51 -10.94 -22.39
CA SER A 202 40.45 -12.03 -22.68
C SER A 202 40.91 -12.11 -24.14
N ILE A 203 40.50 -11.18 -25.00
CA ILE A 203 40.89 -11.17 -26.41
C ILE A 203 42.38 -10.79 -26.53
N SER A 204 43.17 -11.69 -27.12
CA SER A 204 44.64 -11.59 -27.12
C SER A 204 45.18 -10.40 -27.92
N THR A 205 44.42 -9.89 -28.88
CA THR A 205 44.77 -8.71 -29.69
C THR A 205 44.41 -7.38 -29.03
N GLY A 206 43.86 -7.42 -27.80
CA GLY A 206 43.33 -6.27 -27.08
C GLY A 206 41.89 -6.52 -26.65
N ALA A 207 41.52 -6.02 -25.47
CA ALA A 207 40.16 -6.13 -24.97
C ALA A 207 39.18 -5.40 -25.90
N LEU A 208 37.99 -5.97 -26.10
CA LEU A 208 36.93 -5.34 -26.89
C LEU A 208 35.71 -5.10 -26.01
N ILE A 209 35.02 -4.00 -26.27
CA ILE A 209 33.69 -3.71 -25.74
C ILE A 209 32.73 -3.66 -26.91
N TYR A 210 31.64 -4.42 -26.83
CA TYR A 210 30.54 -4.35 -27.79
C TYR A 210 29.38 -3.61 -27.15
N GLU A 211 28.98 -2.48 -27.72
CA GLU A 211 27.81 -1.72 -27.28
C GLU A 211 26.65 -1.88 -28.27
N LYS A 212 25.47 -2.26 -27.78
CA LYS A 212 24.29 -2.40 -28.62
C LYS A 212 23.82 -1.02 -29.06
N MET A 213 23.68 -0.83 -30.37
CA MET A 213 23.11 0.36 -31.00
C MET A 213 21.78 0.02 -31.69
N SER A 214 21.01 1.04 -32.08
CA SER A 214 19.78 0.84 -32.87
C SER A 214 20.04 0.17 -34.23
N THR A 215 21.22 0.36 -34.80
CA THR A 215 21.62 -0.15 -36.12
C THR A 215 22.47 -1.43 -36.07
N GLY A 216 22.92 -1.88 -34.90
CA GLY A 216 23.84 -3.01 -34.80
C GLY A 216 24.58 -3.09 -33.47
N TRP A 217 25.83 -3.51 -33.52
CA TRP A 217 26.78 -3.49 -32.40
C TRP A 217 27.94 -2.59 -32.77
N LEU A 218 28.26 -1.65 -31.89
CA LEU A 218 29.47 -0.85 -31.96
C LEU A 218 30.61 -1.64 -31.30
N GLU A 219 31.67 -1.93 -32.05
CA GLU A 219 32.90 -2.52 -31.49
C GLU A 219 33.84 -1.38 -31.09
N ILE A 220 34.30 -1.43 -29.84
CA ILE A 220 35.19 -0.44 -29.24
C ILE A 220 36.43 -1.15 -28.73
N SER A 221 37.60 -0.77 -29.24
CA SER A 221 38.87 -1.23 -28.69
C SER A 221 39.10 -0.64 -27.30
N ALA A 222 39.45 -1.48 -26.34
CA ALA A 222 39.69 -1.09 -24.96
C ALA A 222 41.03 -1.65 -24.45
N SER A 223 41.53 -1.07 -23.37
CA SER A 223 42.69 -1.56 -22.64
C SER A 223 42.32 -1.75 -21.19
N ILE A 224 42.78 -2.84 -20.59
CA ILE A 224 42.59 -3.10 -19.16
C ILE A 224 43.62 -2.25 -18.41
N VAL A 225 43.12 -1.34 -17.57
CA VAL A 225 43.96 -0.59 -16.64
C VAL A 225 43.91 -1.33 -15.31
N TYR A 226 45.05 -1.88 -14.89
CA TYR A 226 45.16 -2.53 -13.60
C TYR A 226 45.37 -1.49 -12.50
N ASP A 227 44.64 -1.63 -11.39
CA ASP A 227 44.94 -0.92 -10.16
C ASP A 227 46.11 -1.65 -9.47
N PRO A 228 47.28 -1.03 -9.30
CA PRO A 228 48.38 -1.64 -8.55
C PRO A 228 47.98 -1.71 -7.07
N GLN A 229 47.48 -2.87 -6.64
CA GLN A 229 47.31 -3.20 -5.23
C GLN A 229 48.63 -3.58 -4.56
#